data_AF-A0A5S3SDI1-F1
#
_entry.id   AF-A0A5S3SDI1-F1
#
_cell.length_a   1.000
_cell.length_b   1.000
_cell.length_c   1.000
_cell.angle_alpha   90.00
_cell.angle_beta   90.00
_cell.angle_gamma   90.00
#
_symmetry.space_group_name_H-M   'P 1'
#
loop_
_entity.id
_entity.type
_entity.pdbx_description
1 polymer ?
#
loop_
_entity_poly.entity_id
_entity_poly.type
_entity_poly.pdbx_seq_one_letter_code
_entity_poly.pdbx_strand_id
1 'polypeptide(L)'
;DTALLAKLEWLSSLVPDHVITEAKYNKARLGKTSDGKQMSDPWVTDKRLKKAGLSKIERDNILESLEDEDGAVQKLLIHNKPDGSLIVKELGKNAQVVGNPFGL
;
A
#
# COMPACT_ATOMS: atom_id res chain seq x y z
N ASP A 1 -7.85 -30.42 -13.11
CA ASP A 1 -6.39 -30.23 -13.19
C ASP A 1 -6.00 -29.21 -12.11
N THR A 2 -5.39 -29.70 -11.03
CA THR A 2 -5.17 -28.96 -9.78
C THR A 2 -4.05 -27.94 -9.89
N ALA A 3 -3.11 -28.13 -10.83
CA ALA A 3 -1.97 -27.23 -11.03
C ALA A 3 -2.40 -25.92 -11.70
N LEU A 4 -3.36 -25.98 -12.64
CA LEU A 4 -3.91 -24.79 -13.28
C LEU A 4 -4.71 -23.93 -12.27
N LEU A 5 -5.47 -24.59 -11.39
CA LEU A 5 -6.24 -23.93 -10.34
C LEU A 5 -5.32 -23.25 -9.30
N ALA A 6 -4.29 -23.95 -8.82
CA ALA A 6 -3.31 -23.36 -7.90
C ALA A 6 -2.56 -22.16 -8.53
N LYS A 7 -2.26 -22.23 -9.83
CA LYS A 7 -1.64 -21.11 -10.56
C LYS A 7 -2.60 -19.93 -10.74
N LEU A 8 -3.88 -20.19 -10.99
CA LEU A 8 -4.92 -19.15 -11.06
C LEU A 8 -5.18 -18.50 -9.70
N GLU A 9 -5.24 -19.28 -8.62
CA GLU A 9 -5.32 -18.77 -7.25
C GLU A 9 -4.10 -17.92 -6.89
N TRP A 10 -2.89 -18.38 -7.23
CA TRP A 10 -1.66 -17.60 -7.03
C TRP A 10 -1.61 -16.33 -7.89
N LEU A 11 -2.06 -16.38 -9.14
CA LEU A 11 -2.17 -15.19 -9.99
C LEU A 11 -3.23 -14.21 -9.48
N SER A 12 -4.31 -14.72 -8.88
CA SER A 12 -5.33 -13.89 -8.25
C SER A 12 -4.82 -13.26 -6.97
N SER A 13 -3.97 -13.95 -6.18
CA SER A 13 -3.36 -13.38 -4.98
C SER A 13 -2.27 -12.33 -5.29
N LEU A 14 -1.85 -12.20 -6.55
CA LEU A 14 -0.97 -11.11 -6.99
C LEU A 14 -1.73 -9.80 -7.26
N VAL A 15 -3.05 -9.85 -7.38
CA VAL A 15 -3.86 -8.63 -7.51
C VAL A 15 -4.19 -8.16 -6.09
N PRO A 16 -3.79 -6.93 -5.70
CA PRO A 16 -4.10 -6.45 -4.37
C PRO A 16 -5.61 -6.21 -4.24
N ASP A 17 -6.20 -6.68 -3.14
CA ASP A 17 -7.57 -6.36 -2.76
C ASP A 17 -7.72 -4.89 -2.37
N HIS A 18 -6.66 -4.32 -1.76
CA HIS A 18 -6.64 -2.95 -1.28
C HIS A 18 -5.37 -2.21 -1.72
N VAL A 19 -5.53 -0.94 -2.06
CA VAL A 19 -4.40 -0.04 -2.33
C VAL A 19 -4.48 1.17 -1.40
N ILE A 20 -3.49 1.33 -0.54
CA ILE A 20 -3.32 2.53 0.29
C ILE A 20 -2.44 3.50 -0.48
N THR A 21 -2.92 4.73 -0.72
CA THR A 21 -2.19 5.74 -1.48
C THR A 21 -1.89 6.98 -0.65
N GLU A 22 -0.73 7.58 -0.89
CA GLU A 22 -0.38 8.91 -0.37
C GLU A 22 0.15 9.76 -1.53
N ALA A 23 -0.39 10.97 -1.69
CA ALA A 23 0.07 11.92 -2.70
C ALA A 23 0.97 12.99 -2.07
N LYS A 24 2.10 13.30 -2.72
CA LYS A 24 3.02 14.37 -2.34
C LYS A 24 3.36 15.26 -3.53
N TYR A 25 3.53 16.56 -3.28
CA TYR A 25 3.91 17.52 -4.31
C TYR A 25 5.41 17.86 -4.27
N ASN A 26 6.03 17.85 -5.46
CA ASN A 26 7.39 18.32 -5.76
C ASN A 26 8.57 17.70 -4.96
N LYS A 27 8.81 18.21 -3.75
CA LYS A 27 9.88 17.77 -2.84
C LYS A 27 9.33 17.28 -1.49
N ALA A 28 8.02 17.31 -1.30
CA ALA A 28 7.37 16.87 -0.07
C ALA A 28 7.66 15.38 0.17
N ARG A 29 7.92 15.04 1.43
CA ARG A 29 8.32 13.68 1.85
C ARG A 29 7.28 13.11 2.82
N LEU A 30 7.32 11.79 3.00
CA LEU A 30 6.62 11.12 4.08
C LEU A 30 7.15 11.61 5.43
N GLY A 31 6.24 12.01 6.31
CA GLY A 31 6.57 12.47 7.66
C GLY A 31 6.88 11.33 8.62
N LYS A 32 7.56 11.64 9.73
CA LYS A 32 7.67 10.76 10.90
C LYS A 32 6.54 11.12 11.87
N THR A 33 5.84 10.11 12.38
CA THR A 33 4.75 10.25 13.34
C THR A 33 5.05 9.44 14.61
N SER A 34 4.19 9.53 15.63
CA SER A 34 4.26 8.66 16.81
C SER A 34 4.17 7.19 16.45
N ASP A 35 3.43 6.87 15.39
CA ASP A 35 3.11 5.51 14.94
C ASP A 35 4.13 5.00 13.91
N GLY A 36 5.26 5.71 13.75
CA GLY A 36 6.25 5.43 12.71
C GLY A 36 6.16 6.36 11.51
N LYS A 37 6.85 6.00 10.43
CA LYS A 37 6.90 6.80 9.20
C LYS A 37 5.55 6.68 8.49
N GLN A 38 5.04 7.77 7.90
CA GLN A 38 3.83 7.69 7.07
C GLN A 38 3.98 6.55 6.04
N MET A 39 2.93 5.76 5.87
CA MET A 39 2.87 4.57 4.99
C MET A 39 3.66 3.33 5.44
N SER A 40 4.31 3.31 6.62
CA SER A 40 4.82 2.05 7.17
C SER A 40 3.69 1.23 7.79
N ASP A 41 3.84 -0.09 7.96
CA ASP A 41 2.78 -0.92 8.53
C ASP A 41 2.38 -0.47 9.93
N PRO A 42 3.32 -0.14 10.86
CA PRO A 42 2.95 0.42 12.16
C PRO A 42 2.14 1.73 12.09
N TRP A 43 2.24 2.45 10.97
CA TRP A 43 1.49 3.68 10.76
C TRP A 43 0.05 3.39 10.31
N VAL A 44 -0.21 2.25 9.66
CA VAL A 44 -1.54 1.81 9.27
C VAL A 44 -2.21 1.17 10.48
N THR A 45 -3.10 1.91 11.13
CA THR A 45 -3.77 1.46 12.37
C THR A 45 -5.27 1.32 12.18
N ASP A 46 -5.93 0.47 12.98
CA ASP A 46 -7.40 0.34 13.01
C ASP A 46 -8.08 1.71 13.12
N LYS A 47 -7.56 2.59 13.99
CA LYS A 47 -8.09 3.96 14.16
C LYS A 47 -8.06 4.78 12.86
N ARG A 48 -6.98 4.70 12.08
CA ARG A 48 -6.86 5.43 10.80
C ARG A 48 -7.76 4.82 9.75
N LEU A 49 -7.77 3.50 9.64
CA LEU A 49 -8.63 2.76 8.71
C LEU A 49 -10.11 3.02 9.02
N LYS A 50 -10.50 3.08 10.30
CA LYS A 50 -11.85 3.43 10.74
C LYS A 50 -12.21 4.87 10.37
N LYS A 51 -11.27 5.80 10.56
CA LYS A 51 -11.45 7.20 10.13
C LYS A 51 -11.59 7.32 8.61
N ALA A 52 -11.00 6.41 7.85
CA ALA A 52 -11.16 6.35 6.40
C ALA A 52 -12.52 5.78 5.95
N GLY A 53 -13.38 5.35 6.88
CA GLY A 53 -14.74 4.87 6.58
C GLY A 53 -14.86 3.37 6.33
N LEU A 54 -13.80 2.60 6.55
CA LEU A 54 -13.79 1.15 6.32
C LEU A 54 -14.58 0.40 7.41
N SER A 55 -15.33 -0.62 6.99
CA SER A 55 -16.04 -1.55 7.85
C SER A 55 -15.07 -2.36 8.73
N LYS A 56 -15.55 -2.94 9.83
CA LYS A 56 -14.66 -3.72 10.72
C LYS A 56 -13.96 -4.86 9.95
N ILE A 57 -14.68 -5.55 9.07
CA ILE A 57 -14.14 -6.68 8.30
C ILE A 57 -13.02 -6.22 7.36
N GLU A 58 -13.22 -5.13 6.60
CA GLU A 58 -12.16 -4.59 5.73
C GLU A 58 -10.91 -4.19 6.51
N ARG A 59 -11.08 -3.60 7.71
CA ARG A 59 -9.94 -3.20 8.54
C ARG A 59 -9.17 -4.39 9.09
N ASP A 60 -9.89 -5.41 9.57
CA ASP A 60 -9.29 -6.63 10.09
C ASP A 60 -8.48 -7.32 8.97
N ASN A 61 -9.07 -7.47 7.78
CA ASN A 61 -8.39 -8.06 6.61
C ASN A 61 -7.14 -7.26 6.20
N ILE A 62 -7.21 -5.92 6.13
CA ILE A 62 -6.04 -5.10 5.78
C ILE A 62 -4.91 -5.28 6.80
N LEU A 63 -5.22 -5.31 8.09
CA LEU A 63 -4.20 -5.44 9.13
C LEU A 63 -3.58 -6.84 9.13
N GLU A 64 -4.37 -7.88 8.93
CA GLU A 64 -3.90 -9.28 8.80
C GLU A 64 -3.00 -9.45 7.57
N SER A 65 -3.42 -8.98 6.39
CA SER A 65 -2.60 -9.04 5.17
C SER A 65 -1.29 -8.26 5.26
N LEU A 66 -1.25 -7.14 6.00
CA LEU A 66 -0.01 -6.42 6.27
C LEU A 66 0.91 -7.19 7.23
N GLU A 67 0.36 -7.94 8.18
CA GLU A 67 1.12 -8.79 9.11
C GLU A 67 1.68 -10.04 8.41
N ASP A 68 0.87 -10.68 7.58
CA ASP A 68 1.22 -11.92 6.86
C ASP A 68 2.12 -11.67 5.63
N GLU A 69 2.25 -10.42 5.18
CA GLU A 69 2.97 -10.03 3.96
C GLU A 69 2.47 -10.82 2.71
N ASP A 70 1.16 -11.08 2.64
CA ASP A 70 0.52 -11.97 1.65
C ASP A 70 0.34 -11.35 0.24
N GLY A 71 0.54 -10.03 0.12
CA GLY A 71 0.40 -9.28 -1.14
C GLY A 71 -1.00 -8.70 -1.41
N ALA A 72 -2.00 -8.96 -0.56
CA ALA A 72 -3.36 -8.45 -0.74
C ALA A 72 -3.49 -6.93 -0.49
N VAL A 73 -2.49 -6.30 0.14
CA VAL A 73 -2.44 -4.85 0.36
C VAL A 73 -1.23 -4.24 -0.33
N GLN A 74 -1.46 -3.38 -1.31
CA GLN A 74 -0.42 -2.58 -1.95
C GLN A 74 -0.37 -1.17 -1.37
N LYS A 75 0.83 -0.59 -1.28
CA LYS A 75 1.02 0.80 -0.84
C LYS A 75 1.74 1.61 -1.89
N LEU A 76 1.13 2.72 -2.32
CA LEU A 76 1.67 3.58 -3.37
C LEU A 76 1.91 5.01 -2.87
N LEU A 77 3.12 5.52 -3.13
CA LEU A 77 3.44 6.94 -3.02
C LEU A 77 3.38 7.57 -4.42
N ILE A 78 2.45 8.50 -4.60
CA ILE A 78 2.27 9.25 -5.84
C ILE A 78 2.93 10.61 -5.68
N HIS A 79 3.87 10.93 -6.56
CA HIS A 79 4.61 12.19 -6.52
C HIS A 79 4.25 13.08 -7.70
N ASN A 80 3.47 14.12 -7.44
CA ASN A 80 3.07 15.11 -8.43
C ASN A 80 4.22 16.10 -8.63
N LYS A 81 4.73 16.23 -9.84
CA LYS A 81 5.82 17.14 -10.18
C LYS A 81 5.29 18.52 -10.57
N PRO A 82 6.13 19.57 -10.49
CA PRO A 82 5.73 20.92 -10.91
C PRO A 82 5.29 21.01 -12.37
N ASP A 83 5.81 20.14 -13.25
CA ASP A 83 5.44 20.05 -14.66
C ASP A 83 4.16 19.23 -14.91
N GLY A 84 3.50 18.75 -13.85
CA GLY A 84 2.28 17.94 -13.93
C GLY A 84 2.53 16.44 -14.08
N SER A 85 3.77 15.99 -14.29
CA SER A 85 4.09 14.55 -14.38
C SER A 85 3.93 13.83 -13.04
N LEU A 86 3.63 12.54 -13.08
CA LEU A 86 3.48 11.71 -11.88
C LEU A 86 4.62 10.68 -11.80
N ILE A 87 5.18 10.54 -10.60
CA ILE A 87 6.05 9.39 -10.28
C ILE A 87 5.35 8.54 -9.23
N VAL A 88 5.00 7.32 -9.58
CA VAL A 88 4.39 6.35 -8.68
C VAL A 88 5.46 5.41 -8.15
N LYS A 89 5.48 5.18 -6.83
CA LYS A 89 6.43 4.31 -6.16
C LYS A 89 5.69 3.33 -5.27
N GLU A 90 5.96 2.05 -5.43
CA GLU A 90 5.49 1.05 -4.49
C GLU A 90 6.33 1.09 -3.20
N LEU A 91 5.66 0.91 -2.06
CA LEU A 91 6.27 1.01 -0.74
C LEU A 91 6.15 -0.31 0.03
N GLY A 92 7.27 -0.79 0.57
CA GLY A 92 7.29 -1.93 1.48
C GLY A 92 6.88 -1.59 2.91
N LYS A 93 6.98 -2.57 3.81
CA LYS A 93 6.56 -2.46 5.22
C LYS A 93 7.10 -1.26 6.00
N ASN A 94 8.33 -0.83 5.73
CA ASN A 94 8.97 0.31 6.40
C ASN A 94 8.85 1.62 5.59
N ALA A 95 7.94 1.69 4.62
CA ALA A 95 7.78 2.81 3.68
C ALA A 95 9.07 3.16 2.91
N GLN A 96 9.89 2.15 2.60
CA GLN A 96 10.96 2.19 1.61
C GLN A 96 10.40 1.84 0.25
N VAL A 97 11.00 2.39 -0.81
CA VAL A 97 10.62 2.06 -2.18
C VAL A 97 10.98 0.61 -2.46
N VAL A 98 10.04 -0.16 -2.97
CA VAL A 98 10.25 -1.52 -3.47
C VAL A 98 9.99 -1.51 -4.98
N GLY A 99 10.82 -2.21 -5.75
CA GLY A 99 10.72 -2.23 -7.20
C GLY A 99 11.11 -0.93 -7.91
N ASN A 100 10.77 -0.87 -9.20
CA ASN A 100 11.09 0.27 -10.07
C ASN A 100 9.93 1.28 -10.08
N PRO A 101 10.20 2.57 -9.80
CA PRO A 101 9.19 3.61 -9.98
C PRO A 101 8.67 3.66 -11.42
N PHE A 102 7.39 3.96 -11.58
CA PHE A 102 6.76 4.15 -12.88
C PHE A 102 6.31 5.61 -13.05
N GLY A 103 6.47 6.15 -14.26
CA GLY A 103 6.10 7.50 -14.61
C GLY A 103 4.86 7.55 -15.49
N LEU A 104 3.96 8.50 -15.22
CA LEU A 104 2.79 8.82 -16.02
C LEU A 104 2.84 10.28 -16.50
#